data_AF-A0A080LRC1-F1
#
_entry.id   AF-A0A080LRC1-F1
#
_cell.length_a   1.000
_cell.length_b   1.000
_cell.length_c   1.000
_cell.angle_alpha   90.00
_cell.angle_beta   90.00
_cell.angle_gamma   90.00
#
_symmetry.space_group_name_H-M   'P 1'
#
loop_
_entity.id
_entity.type
_entity.pdbx_description
1 polymer ?
#
loop_
_entity_poly.entity_id
_entity_poly.type
_entity_poly.pdbx_seq_one_letter_code
_entity_poly.pdbx_strand_id
1 'polypeptide(L)'
;MLAGEGNGPIDAAVQALRGAGLVVQVRSYEERSMSSSGSDASACAFLELTRVGNAGECYGVGIDVNIVTASIRALVNGVNRLTASACVGSETRVA
;
A
#
# COMPACT_ATOMS: atom_id res chain seq x y z
N MET A 1 -5.56 2.72 -20.31
CA MET A 1 -6.30 2.15 -19.17
C MET A 1 -5.36 1.25 -18.40
N LEU A 2 -5.41 1.25 -17.06
CA LEU A 2 -4.68 0.31 -16.21
C LEU A 2 -5.60 -0.88 -15.92
N ALA A 3 -5.11 -2.09 -16.14
CA ALA A 3 -5.84 -3.33 -15.86
C ALA A 3 -4.88 -4.35 -15.29
N GLY A 4 -5.35 -5.14 -14.32
CA GLY A 4 -4.59 -6.19 -13.67
C GLY A 4 -5.56 -7.19 -13.04
N GLU A 5 -5.12 -8.44 -12.97
CA GLU A 5 -5.83 -9.54 -12.35
C GLU A 5 -4.98 -10.06 -11.18
N GLY A 6 -5.57 -10.78 -10.24
CA GLY A 6 -4.82 -11.27 -9.08
C GLY A 6 -5.72 -11.98 -8.09
N ASN A 7 -5.10 -12.52 -7.05
CA ASN A 7 -5.81 -13.28 -6.01
C ASN A 7 -6.68 -12.40 -5.09
N GLY A 8 -6.65 -11.08 -5.28
CA GLY A 8 -7.47 -10.12 -4.57
C GLY A 8 -7.24 -8.70 -5.09
N PRO A 9 -7.95 -7.70 -4.55
CA PRO A 9 -7.91 -6.32 -5.07
C PRO A 9 -6.51 -5.69 -5.02
N ILE A 10 -5.75 -5.95 -3.95
CA ILE A 10 -4.39 -5.43 -3.78
C ILE A 10 -3.45 -6.04 -4.83
N ASP A 11 -3.50 -7.37 -5.01
CA ASP A 11 -2.67 -8.06 -6.00
C ASP A 11 -3.01 -7.61 -7.43
N ALA A 12 -4.30 -7.54 -7.78
CA ALA A 12 -4.76 -7.02 -9.06
C ALA A 12 -4.29 -5.59 -9.31
N ALA A 13 -4.35 -4.72 -8.31
CA ALA A 13 -3.86 -3.34 -8.43
C ALA A 13 -2.33 -3.27 -8.58
N VAL A 14 -1.57 -4.09 -7.86
CA VAL A 14 -0.11 -4.20 -8.05
C VAL A 14 0.22 -4.68 -9.46
N GLN A 15 -0.49 -5.67 -9.98
CA GLN A 15 -0.30 -6.15 -11.35
C GLN A 15 -0.66 -5.09 -12.38
N ALA A 16 -1.74 -4.32 -12.16
CA ALA A 16 -2.08 -3.19 -13.01
C ALA A 16 -0.94 -2.15 -13.04
N LEU A 17 -0.39 -1.79 -11.88
CA LEU A 17 0.71 -0.82 -11.78
C LEU A 17 1.98 -1.29 -12.52
N ARG A 18 2.26 -2.60 -12.57
CA ARG A 18 3.36 -3.14 -13.39
C ARG A 18 3.18 -2.82 -14.88
N GLY A 19 1.95 -2.83 -15.38
CA GLY A 19 1.62 -2.42 -16.76
C GLY A 19 1.98 -0.96 -17.07
N ALA A 20 2.11 -0.11 -16.05
CA ALA A 20 2.59 1.27 -16.17
C ALA A 20 4.09 1.43 -15.84
N GLY A 21 4.86 0.33 -15.73
CA GLY A 21 6.28 0.37 -15.40
C GLY A 21 6.60 0.60 -13.92
N LEU A 22 5.59 0.57 -13.04
CA LEU A 22 5.75 0.72 -11.60
C LEU A 22 5.84 -0.67 -10.95
N VAL A 23 7.07 -1.20 -10.88
CA VAL A 23 7.32 -2.52 -10.30
C VAL A 23 7.54 -2.40 -8.79
N VAL A 24 6.47 -2.60 -8.03
CA VAL A 24 6.47 -2.60 -6.56
C VAL A 24 6.11 -3.98 -6.01
N GLN A 25 6.52 -4.24 -4.77
CA GLN A 25 6.16 -5.43 -4.01
C GLN A 25 5.58 -5.00 -2.67
N VAL A 26 4.44 -5.61 -2.30
CA VAL A 26 3.86 -5.50 -0.96
C VAL A 26 4.59 -6.47 -0.03
N ARG A 27 5.13 -5.96 1.07
CA ARG A 27 5.86 -6.73 2.08
C ARG A 27 4.99 -7.07 3.28
N SER A 28 4.18 -6.10 3.71
CA SER A 28 3.24 -6.23 4.82
C SER A 28 1.96 -5.47 4.51
N TYR A 29 0.85 -6.01 5.01
CA TYR A 29 -0.48 -5.40 4.95
C TYR A 29 -1.12 -5.54 6.32
N GLU A 30 -1.52 -4.41 6.88
CA GLU A 30 -2.35 -4.36 8.07
C GLU A 30 -3.57 -3.51 7.80
N GLU A 31 -4.68 -3.89 8.41
CA GLU A 31 -5.88 -3.08 8.39
C GLU A 31 -6.55 -3.02 9.76
N ARG A 32 -7.10 -1.85 10.05
CA ARG A 32 -7.74 -1.53 11.31
C ARG A 32 -9.04 -0.77 11.05
N SER A 33 -10.12 -1.17 11.70
CA SER A 33 -11.28 -0.29 11.83
C SER A 33 -10.92 0.91 12.70
N MET A 34 -11.33 2.11 12.32
CA MET A 34 -11.08 3.35 13.06
C MET A 34 -12.24 3.77 13.97
N SER A 35 -13.41 3.15 13.85
CA SER A 35 -14.57 3.46 14.71
C SER A 35 -14.95 2.27 15.58
N SER A 36 -15.30 2.55 16.84
CA SER A 36 -15.69 1.56 17.84
C SER A 36 -17.17 1.16 17.78
N SER A 37 -18.04 1.83 17.00
CA SER A 37 -19.46 1.46 16.85
C SER A 37 -20.13 2.12 15.64
N GLY A 38 -20.93 1.34 14.89
CA GLY A 38 -21.92 1.86 13.92
C GLY A 38 -21.64 1.56 12.45
N SER A 39 -22.66 1.78 11.61
CA SER A 39 -22.65 1.58 10.15
C SER A 39 -21.72 2.55 9.39
N ASP A 40 -21.16 3.55 10.08
CA ASP A 40 -20.23 4.55 9.55
C ASP A 40 -18.76 4.25 9.91
N ALA A 41 -18.45 3.00 10.26
CA ALA A 41 -17.08 2.62 10.58
C ALA A 41 -16.18 2.71 9.34
N SER A 42 -15.13 3.52 9.43
CA SER A 42 -14.10 3.61 8.39
C SER A 42 -12.96 2.63 8.64
N ALA A 43 -12.38 2.12 7.57
CA ALA A 43 -11.18 1.29 7.59
C ALA A 43 -9.93 2.15 7.34
N CYS A 44 -8.85 1.83 8.03
CA CYS A 44 -7.50 2.32 7.76
C CYS A 44 -6.62 1.14 7.35
N ALA A 45 -6.02 1.24 6.16
CA ALA A 45 -5.11 0.26 5.62
C ALA A 45 -3.67 0.80 5.62
N PHE A 46 -2.73 -0.03 6.04
CA PHE A 46 -1.30 0.21 6.05
C PHE A 46 -0.64 -0.81 5.13
N LEU A 47 0.15 -0.35 4.17
CA LEU A 47 0.87 -1.19 3.22
C LEU A 47 2.36 -0.85 3.25
N GLU A 48 3.18 -1.81 3.62
CA GLU A 48 4.63 -1.71 3.45
C GLU A 48 4.99 -2.10 2.02
N LEU A 49 5.61 -1.18 1.31
CA LEU A 49 5.98 -1.33 -0.10
C LEU A 49 7.48 -1.19 -0.28
N THR A 50 8.03 -2.02 -1.16
CA THR A 50 9.39 -1.90 -1.66
C THR A 50 9.41 -1.86 -3.18
N ARG A 51 10.41 -1.20 -3.76
CA ARG A 51 10.65 -1.22 -5.20
C ARG A 51 11.59 -2.38 -5.53
N VAL A 52 11.23 -3.19 -6.53
CA VAL A 52 12.07 -4.30 -6.95
C VAL A 52 13.46 -3.77 -7.37
N GLY A 53 14.51 -4.34 -6.77
CA GLY A 53 15.90 -3.96 -7.04
C GLY A 53 16.42 -2.74 -6.27
N ASN A 54 15.66 -2.20 -5.30
CA ASN A 54 16.13 -1.12 -4.42
C ASN A 54 15.98 -1.51 -2.93
N ALA A 55 16.82 -0.94 -2.08
CA ALA A 55 16.79 -1.16 -0.62
C ALA A 55 15.81 -0.23 0.12
N GLY A 56 15.07 0.62 -0.61
CA GLY A 56 14.12 1.56 -0.02
C GLY A 56 12.78 0.88 0.26
N GLU A 57 12.34 0.94 1.52
CA GLU A 57 11.00 0.55 1.95
C GLU A 57 10.23 1.78 2.42
N CYS A 58 8.92 1.81 2.18
CA CYS A 58 8.07 2.85 2.72
C CYS A 58 6.67 2.33 3.04
N TYR A 59 5.98 3.06 3.90
CA TYR A 59 4.60 2.75 4.24
C TYR A 59 3.62 3.64 3.48
N GLY A 60 2.70 2.99 2.79
CA GLY A 60 1.45 3.53 2.28
C GLY A 60 0.36 3.49 3.36
N VAL A 61 -0.46 4.54 3.47
CA VAL A 61 -1.59 4.57 4.40
C VAL A 61 -2.81 5.11 3.65
N GLY A 62 -3.96 4.47 3.81
CA GLY A 62 -5.20 4.85 3.16
C GLY A 62 -6.39 4.65 4.10
N ILE A 63 -7.28 5.64 4.13
CA ILE A 63 -8.49 5.63 4.95
C ILE A 63 -9.68 5.78 4.01
N ASP A 64 -10.66 4.90 4.19
CA ASP A 64 -11.93 4.94 3.47
C ASP A 64 -13.01 4.17 4.24
N VAL A 65 -14.29 4.44 3.98
CA VAL A 65 -15.40 3.64 4.53
C VAL A 65 -15.43 2.24 3.92
N ASN A 66 -14.93 2.08 2.70
CA ASN A 66 -14.78 0.79 2.04
C ASN A 66 -13.36 0.26 2.21
N ILE A 67 -13.28 -0.92 2.82
CA ILE A 67 -12.06 -1.68 3.08
C ILE A 67 -11.12 -1.82 1.86
N VAL A 68 -11.69 -2.15 0.71
CA VAL A 68 -10.95 -2.31 -0.54
C VAL A 68 -10.44 -0.94 -1.01
N THR A 69 -11.25 0.10 -0.93
CA THR A 69 -10.84 1.44 -1.34
C THR A 69 -9.73 2.00 -0.43
N ALA A 70 -9.79 1.74 0.87
CA ALA A 70 -8.74 2.09 1.82
C ALA A 70 -7.40 1.43 1.45
N SER A 71 -7.41 0.13 1.14
CA SER A 71 -6.20 -0.59 0.73
C SER A 71 -5.62 -0.10 -0.60
N ILE A 72 -6.45 0.21 -1.60
CA ILE A 72 -5.97 0.79 -2.87
C ILE A 72 -5.39 2.19 -2.65
N ARG A 73 -6.02 3.02 -1.81
CA ARG A 73 -5.48 4.33 -1.42
C ARG A 73 -4.12 4.20 -0.73
N ALA A 74 -3.98 3.23 0.18
CA ALA A 74 -2.71 2.96 0.86
C ALA A 74 -1.62 2.60 -0.16
N LEU A 75 -1.93 1.73 -1.12
CA LEU A 75 -1.00 1.32 -2.18
C LEU A 75 -0.52 2.53 -2.99
N VAL A 76 -1.45 3.36 -3.50
CA VAL A 76 -1.13 4.56 -4.28
C VAL A 76 -0.28 5.54 -3.47
N ASN A 77 -0.63 5.77 -2.20
CA ASN A 77 0.14 6.67 -1.33
C ASN A 77 1.56 6.15 -1.07
N GLY A 78 1.74 4.84 -0.88
CA GLY A 78 3.06 4.23 -0.74
C GLY A 78 3.87 4.32 -2.03
N VAL A 79 3.27 4.04 -3.20
CA VAL A 79 3.93 4.20 -4.51
C VAL A 79 4.39 5.63 -4.72
N ASN A 80 3.53 6.61 -4.45
CA ASN A 80 3.89 8.03 -4.55
C ASN A 80 5.09 8.36 -3.66
N ARG A 81 5.13 7.84 -2.43
CA ARG A 81 6.27 8.01 -1.51
C ARG A 81 7.55 7.36 -2.03
N LEU A 82 7.49 6.14 -2.57
CA LEU A 82 8.64 5.48 -3.22
C LEU A 82 9.18 6.27 -4.40
N THR A 83 8.33 6.99 -5.13
CA THR A 83 8.76 7.82 -6.27
C THR A 83 9.26 9.20 -5.86
N ALA A 84 8.69 9.78 -4.81
CA ALA A 84 9.01 11.13 -4.34
C ALA A 84 10.23 11.16 -3.42
N SER A 85 10.57 10.05 -2.77
CA SER A 85 11.72 9.94 -1.88
C SER A 85 12.38 8.58 -2.11
N ALA A 86 13.69 8.59 -2.33
CA ALA A 86 14.52 7.44 -1.97
C ALA A 86 14.36 7.26 -0.45
N CYS A 87 13.35 6.49 -0.04
CA CYS A 87 13.03 6.28 1.36
C CYS A 87 14.24 5.63 2.03
N VAL A 88 14.80 6.38 2.97
CA VAL A 88 15.97 6.07 3.79
C VAL A 88 15.77 4.69 4.42
N GLY A 89 16.75 3.81 4.21
CA GLY A 89 16.75 2.46 4.76
C GLY A 89 16.48 2.51 6.26
N SER A 90 15.48 1.75 6.71
CA SER A 90 15.21 1.55 8.11
C SER A 90 16.33 0.72 8.73
N GLU A 91 17.36 1.39 9.26
CA GLU A 91 18.28 0.77 10.21
C GLU A 91 17.47 0.32 11.43
N THR A 92 17.33 -0.99 11.58
CA THR A 92 16.78 -1.64 12.76
C THR A 92 17.58 -1.18 13.98
N ARG A 93 17.07 -0.19 14.72
CA ARG A 93 17.52 0.10 16.08
C ARG A 93 16.95 -0.97 17.00
N VAL A 94 17.67 -2.09 17.11
CA VAL A 94 17.51 -3.02 18.23
C VAL A 94 18.10 -2.32 19.45
N ALA A 95 17.27 -2.07 20.46
CA ALA A 95 17.68 -1.65 21.79
C ALA A 95 18.20 -2.85 22.60
#